data_AF-A0A6P7GTX1-F1
#
_entry.id   AF-A0A6P7GTX1-F1
#
_cell.length_a   1.000
_cell.length_b   1.000
_cell.length_c   1.000
_cell.angle_alpha   90.00
_cell.angle_beta   90.00
_cell.angle_gamma   90.00
#
_symmetry.space_group_name_H-M   'P 1'
#
loop_
_entity.id
_entity.type
_entity.pdbx_description
1 polymer ?
#
loop_
_entity_poly.entity_id
_entity_poly.type
_entity_poly.pdbx_seq_one_letter_code
_entity_poly.pdbx_strand_id
1 'polypeptide(L)'
;MYRHRSEHDSSKLGDRLEERWIKHIAKNKNPAYYKVLIGTFIWEIFVLNVLVVLIEAIRMTQPFIISKLLTIYEKDPKENINDVYLYSGLIIATSLVSVILLHKFNFAMMQVGMKMRIASCSLIYRKALRLSKSALAETTIGQMVNLLSNDVGRFDQAAHHLHYFYIAPIQALIVMVFLYLFAGWTALLGTIFLLLSIPLQSWLGKKTSQFRLKTATRTDERVRLMNEIISGIQVIKMYTWEYPFAKLVELVRG
;
A
#
# COMPACT_ATOMS: atom_id res chain seq x y z
N MET A 1 -20.98 0.33 20.48
CA MET A 1 -19.96 0.83 19.52
C MET A 1 -19.56 2.24 19.96
N TYR A 2 -18.27 2.54 20.10
CA TYR A 2 -17.82 3.87 20.55
C TYR A 2 -17.99 4.94 19.46
N ARG A 3 -18.24 6.19 19.86
CA ARG A 3 -18.32 7.34 18.94
C ARG A 3 -16.94 7.61 18.32
N HIS A 4 -16.91 7.98 17.04
CA HIS A 4 -15.68 8.35 16.36
C HIS A 4 -15.07 9.64 16.94
N ARG A 5 -13.75 9.80 16.82
CA ARG A 5 -13.04 11.02 17.25
C ARG A 5 -13.40 12.19 16.34
N SER A 6 -13.43 13.40 16.89
CA SER A 6 -13.76 14.63 16.14
C SER A 6 -12.80 14.91 14.98
N GLU A 7 -11.57 14.41 15.03
CA GLU A 7 -10.60 14.49 13.94
C GLU A 7 -10.95 13.61 12.73
N HIS A 8 -11.83 12.62 12.91
CA HIS A 8 -12.24 11.65 11.88
C HIS A 8 -13.64 11.95 11.34
N ASP A 9 -14.21 13.10 11.71
CA ASP A 9 -15.52 13.54 11.27
C ASP A 9 -15.52 13.82 9.76
N SER A 10 -16.45 13.20 9.04
CA SER A 10 -16.55 13.31 7.58
C SER A 10 -16.88 14.72 7.12
N SER A 11 -17.65 15.47 7.92
CA SER A 11 -18.00 16.85 7.61
C SER A 11 -16.75 17.72 7.56
N LYS A 12 -15.96 17.73 8.64
CA LYS A 12 -14.72 18.51 8.76
C LYS A 12 -13.68 18.13 7.71
N LEU A 13 -13.47 16.83 7.48
CA LEU A 13 -12.51 16.35 6.49
C LEU A 13 -12.96 16.69 5.06
N GLY A 14 -14.25 16.56 4.78
CA GLY A 14 -14.85 16.94 3.51
C GLY A 14 -14.75 18.44 3.25
N ASP A 15 -15.08 19.28 4.25
CA ASP A 15 -15.01 20.75 4.15
C ASP A 15 -13.59 21.23 3.89
N ARG A 16 -12.61 20.70 4.65
CA ARG A 16 -11.18 21.01 4.48
C ARG A 16 -10.69 20.70 3.06
N LEU A 17 -11.12 19.57 2.49
CA LEU A 17 -10.73 19.18 1.13
C LEU A 17 -11.48 19.98 0.06
N GLU A 18 -12.80 20.20 0.23
CA GLU A 18 -13.63 20.96 -0.72
C GLU A 18 -13.14 22.40 -0.84
N GLU A 19 -12.82 23.06 0.28
CA GLU A 19 -12.30 24.43 0.29
C GLU A 19 -11.00 24.55 -0.54
N ARG A 20 -10.06 23.62 -0.33
CA ARG A 20 -8.79 23.60 -1.07
C ARG A 20 -9.01 23.22 -2.54
N TRP A 21 -9.95 22.34 -2.84
CA TRP A 21 -10.31 21.94 -4.20
C TRP A 21 -10.87 23.12 -4.99
N ILE A 22 -11.80 23.88 -4.42
CA ILE A 22 -12.38 25.08 -5.03
C ILE A 22 -11.30 26.12 -5.32
N LYS A 23 -10.43 26.41 -4.34
CA LYS A 23 -9.28 27.31 -4.52
C LYS A 23 -8.34 26.85 -5.63
N HIS A 24 -8.09 25.54 -5.75
CA HIS A 24 -7.19 24.97 -6.75
C HIS A 24 -7.77 25.05 -8.17
N ILE A 25 -9.06 24.79 -8.34
CA ILE A 25 -9.75 24.93 -9.64
C ILE A 25 -9.74 26.39 -10.10
N ALA A 26 -10.01 27.34 -9.20
CA ALA A 26 -10.04 28.76 -9.55
C ALA A 26 -8.68 29.29 -10.05
N LYS A 27 -7.57 28.72 -9.57
CA LYS A 27 -6.21 29.20 -9.88
C LYS A 27 -5.54 28.49 -11.05
N ASN A 28 -5.91 27.25 -11.38
CA ASN A 28 -5.17 26.41 -12.33
C ASN A 28 -6.03 26.01 -13.53
N LYS A 29 -5.52 26.24 -14.75
CA LYS A 29 -6.18 25.81 -16.00
C LYS A 29 -6.39 24.28 -16.08
N ASN A 30 -5.45 23.51 -15.55
CA ASN A 30 -5.50 22.03 -15.48
C ASN A 30 -5.45 21.58 -14.00
N PRO A 31 -6.58 21.57 -13.29
CA PRO A 31 -6.61 21.18 -11.88
C PRO A 31 -6.34 19.68 -11.72
N ALA A 32 -5.53 19.32 -10.73
CA ALA A 32 -5.12 17.93 -10.49
C ALA A 32 -5.51 17.52 -9.06
N TYR A 33 -6.41 16.54 -8.96
CA TYR A 33 -6.97 16.10 -7.68
C TYR A 33 -5.91 15.61 -6.69
N TYR A 34 -4.96 14.79 -7.15
CA TYR A 34 -3.92 14.22 -6.28
C TYR A 34 -3.08 15.30 -5.58
N LYS A 35 -2.82 16.44 -6.23
CA LYS A 35 -2.07 17.56 -5.63
C LYS A 35 -2.83 18.17 -4.47
N VAL A 36 -4.14 18.35 -4.62
CA VAL A 36 -5.00 18.89 -3.57
C VAL A 36 -5.17 17.91 -2.43
N LEU A 37 -5.34 16.62 -2.74
CA LEU A 37 -5.47 15.57 -1.73
C LEU A 37 -4.19 15.48 -0.88
N ILE A 38 -3.02 15.34 -1.51
CA ILE A 38 -1.72 15.29 -0.82
C ILE A 38 -1.48 16.60 -0.08
N GLY A 39 -1.72 17.74 -0.73
CA GLY A 39 -1.57 19.06 -0.11
C GLY A 39 -2.42 19.21 1.14
N THR A 40 -3.66 18.68 1.14
CA THR A 40 -4.58 18.73 2.28
C THR A 40 -3.99 18.08 3.52
N PHE A 41 -3.31 16.94 3.38
CA PHE A 41 -2.73 16.17 4.48
C PHE A 41 -1.20 16.26 4.56
N ILE A 42 -0.59 17.25 3.90
CA ILE A 42 0.87 17.30 3.70
C ILE A 42 1.63 17.41 5.02
N TRP A 43 1.06 18.10 6.02
CA TRP A 43 1.72 18.28 7.31
C TRP A 43 1.73 16.99 8.12
N GLU A 44 0.59 16.29 8.16
CA GLU A 44 0.49 14.98 8.79
C GLU A 44 1.45 13.98 8.13
N ILE A 45 1.51 13.97 6.79
CA ILE A 45 2.44 13.13 6.02
C ILE A 45 3.89 13.50 6.32
N PHE A 46 4.23 14.80 6.34
CA PHE A 46 5.59 15.28 6.56
C PHE A 46 6.12 14.87 7.95
N VAL A 47 5.33 15.09 9.01
CA VAL A 47 5.72 14.71 10.38
C VAL A 47 5.96 13.20 10.48
N LEU A 48 5.11 12.40 9.85
CA LEU A 48 5.28 10.94 9.81
C LEU A 48 6.49 10.51 8.98
N ASN A 49 6.79 11.22 7.89
CA ASN A 49 7.98 10.98 7.08
C ASN A 49 9.28 11.28 7.84
N VAL A 50 9.30 12.33 8.67
CA VAL A 50 10.43 12.60 9.57
C VAL A 50 10.59 11.47 10.59
N LEU A 51 9.47 11.01 11.18
CA LEU A 51 9.49 9.91 12.15
C LEU A 51 10.05 8.61 11.55
N VAL A 52 9.64 8.22 10.34
CA VAL A 52 10.15 7.00 9.71
C VAL A 52 11.63 7.10 9.34
N VAL A 53 12.13 8.27 8.95
CA VAL A 53 13.57 8.47 8.73
C VAL A 53 14.36 8.24 10.01
N LEU A 54 13.85 8.73 11.16
CA LEU A 54 14.48 8.48 12.46
C LEU A 54 14.43 7.00 12.85
N ILE A 55 13.31 6.32 12.61
CA ILE A 55 13.17 4.88 12.87
C ILE A 55 14.19 4.09 12.04
N GLU A 56 14.30 4.37 10.74
CA GLU A 56 15.25 3.68 9.87
C GLU A 56 16.70 4.00 10.24
N ALA A 57 17.00 5.23 10.66
CA ALA A 57 18.32 5.57 11.17
C ALA A 57 18.68 4.72 12.41
N ILE A 58 17.76 4.57 13.39
CA ILE A 58 17.98 3.71 14.56
C ILE A 58 18.23 2.26 14.12
N ARG A 59 17.40 1.72 13.22
CA ARG A 59 17.55 0.35 12.72
C ARG A 59 18.88 0.14 11.98
N MET A 60 19.36 1.15 11.27
CA MET A 60 20.67 1.11 10.60
C MET A 60 21.86 1.12 11.56
N THR A 61 21.70 1.62 12.79
CA THR A 61 22.78 1.55 13.79
C THR A 61 22.97 0.17 14.39
N GLN A 62 21.94 -0.69 14.37
CA GLN A 62 22.00 -2.02 14.99
C GLN A 62 23.14 -2.91 14.50
N PRO A 63 23.39 -3.08 13.19
CA PRO A 63 24.52 -3.88 12.70
C PRO A 63 25.87 -3.44 13.26
N PHE A 64 26.06 -2.13 13.48
CA PHE A 64 27.30 -1.60 14.07
C PHE A 64 27.43 -1.96 15.55
N ILE A 65 26.33 -1.91 16.31
CA ILE A 65 26.30 -2.30 17.72
C ILE A 65 26.62 -3.80 17.85
N ILE A 66 26.03 -4.64 16.98
CA ILE A 66 26.32 -6.08 16.92
C ILE A 66 27.77 -6.32 16.53
N SER A 67 28.29 -5.60 15.52
CA SER A 67 29.69 -5.71 15.11
C SER A 67 30.65 -5.38 16.26
N LYS A 68 30.39 -4.32 17.04
CA LYS A 68 31.19 -3.98 18.22
C LYS A 68 31.12 -5.06 19.30
N LEU A 69 29.94 -5.62 19.54
CA LEU A 69 29.78 -6.74 20.46
C LEU A 69 30.61 -7.95 20.02
N LEU A 70 30.56 -8.32 18.73
CA LEU A 70 31.34 -9.42 18.17
C LEU A 70 32.85 -9.20 18.32
N THR A 71 33.35 -7.99 18.07
CA THR A 71 34.78 -7.68 18.26
C THR A 71 35.25 -7.84 19.71
N ILE A 72 34.38 -7.57 20.70
CA ILE A 72 34.71 -7.80 22.11
C ILE A 72 34.79 -9.30 22.38
N TYR A 73 33.88 -10.09 21.79
CA TYR A 73 33.88 -11.54 21.91
C TYR A 73 35.08 -12.22 21.24
N GLU A 74 35.60 -11.68 20.14
CA GLU A 74 36.78 -12.20 19.43
C GLU A 74 38.09 -12.03 20.20
N LYS A 75 38.16 -11.06 21.13
CA LYS A 75 39.35 -10.80 21.95
C LYS A 75 39.33 -11.64 23.24
N ASP A 76 38.85 -11.07 24.34
CA ASP A 76 38.53 -11.78 25.56
C ASP A 76 37.31 -11.11 26.23
N PRO A 77 36.15 -11.80 26.29
CA PRO A 77 34.95 -11.25 26.93
C PRO A 77 35.13 -10.91 28.41
N LYS A 78 36.07 -11.57 29.11
CA LYS A 78 36.25 -11.45 30.56
C LYS A 78 36.94 -10.15 30.96
N GLU A 79 37.75 -9.57 30.07
CA GLU A 79 38.42 -8.29 30.33
C GLU A 79 37.44 -7.10 30.29
N ASN A 80 36.37 -7.18 29.49
CA ASN A 80 35.43 -6.07 29.25
C ASN A 80 33.96 -6.47 29.45
N ILE A 81 33.66 -7.16 30.54
CA ILE A 81 32.31 -7.69 30.80
C ILE A 81 31.23 -6.58 30.88
N ASN A 82 31.59 -5.40 31.38
CA ASN A 82 30.69 -4.24 31.44
C ASN A 82 30.28 -3.76 30.04
N ASP A 83 31.22 -3.73 29.09
CA ASP A 83 30.93 -3.35 27.71
C ASP A 83 30.03 -4.38 27.04
N VAL A 84 30.24 -5.67 27.31
CA VAL A 84 29.35 -6.75 26.82
C VAL A 84 27.91 -6.53 27.29
N TYR A 85 27.69 -6.24 28.58
CA TYR A 85 26.36 -5.93 29.09
C TYR A 85 25.78 -4.64 28.51
N LEU A 86 26.60 -3.59 28.35
CA LEU A 86 26.17 -2.31 27.77
C LEU A 86 25.70 -2.49 26.32
N TYR A 87 26.52 -3.08 25.45
CA TYR A 87 26.18 -3.27 24.03
C TYR A 87 25.00 -4.25 23.86
N SER A 88 24.93 -5.30 24.68
CA SER A 88 23.77 -6.21 24.70
C SER A 88 22.49 -5.48 25.10
N GLY A 89 22.56 -4.65 26.15
CA GLY A 89 21.46 -3.80 26.58
C GLY A 89 21.04 -2.79 25.51
N LEU A 90 22.00 -2.17 24.81
CA LEU A 90 21.74 -1.26 23.70
C LEU A 90 21.04 -1.96 22.53
N ILE A 91 21.41 -3.20 22.19
CA ILE A 91 20.72 -3.98 21.14
C ILE A 91 19.25 -4.19 21.51
N ILE A 92 18.98 -4.59 22.75
CA ILE A 92 17.62 -4.82 23.25
C ILE A 92 16.82 -3.50 23.25
N ALA A 93 17.40 -2.43 23.80
CA ALA A 93 16.76 -1.13 23.89
C ALA A 93 16.44 -0.55 22.50
N THR A 94 17.42 -0.55 21.59
CA THR A 94 17.23 -0.07 20.21
C THR A 94 16.20 -0.90 19.44
N SER A 95 16.19 -2.23 19.63
CA SER A 95 15.15 -3.12 19.05
C SER A 95 13.76 -2.74 19.54
N LEU A 96 13.60 -2.60 20.86
CA LEU A 96 12.31 -2.32 21.49
C LEU A 96 11.77 -0.95 21.06
N VAL A 97 12.63 0.07 21.11
CA VAL A 97 12.29 1.44 20.65
C VAL A 97 11.88 1.42 19.18
N SER A 98 12.64 0.74 18.32
CA SER A 98 12.34 0.64 16.89
C SER A 98 10.98 -0.01 16.64
N VAL A 99 10.66 -1.11 17.33
CA VAL A 99 9.38 -1.82 17.17
C VAL A 99 8.20 -0.96 17.63
N ILE A 100 8.33 -0.27 18.76
CA ILE A 100 7.28 0.60 19.30
C ILE A 100 7.02 1.76 18.32
N LEU A 101 8.08 2.45 17.90
CA LEU A 101 7.97 3.58 16.98
C LEU A 101 7.41 3.15 15.62
N LEU A 102 7.84 2.00 15.09
CA LEU A 102 7.33 1.46 13.83
C LEU A 102 5.82 1.17 13.91
N HIS A 103 5.33 0.57 14.99
CA HIS A 103 3.89 0.33 15.16
C HIS A 103 3.09 1.63 15.28
N LYS A 104 3.64 2.64 15.99
CA LYS A 104 3.01 3.97 16.06
C LYS A 104 2.95 4.64 14.69
N PHE A 105 4.04 4.58 13.93
CA PHE A 105 4.10 5.09 12.56
C PHE A 105 3.09 4.38 11.65
N ASN A 106 3.06 3.04 11.65
CA ASN A 106 2.16 2.24 10.83
C ASN A 106 0.70 2.59 11.11
N PHE A 107 0.33 2.65 12.39
CA PHE A 107 -1.01 3.04 12.79
C PHE A 107 -1.34 4.47 12.35
N ALA A 108 -0.44 5.42 12.55
CA ALA A 108 -0.66 6.81 12.15
C ALA A 108 -0.80 6.98 10.62
N MET A 109 0.00 6.29 9.82
CA MET A 109 -0.12 6.31 8.36
C MET A 109 -1.44 5.69 7.88
N MET A 110 -1.90 4.62 8.54
CA MET A 110 -3.21 4.04 8.26
C MET A 110 -4.35 5.03 8.58
N GLN A 111 -4.22 5.83 9.64
CA GLN A 111 -5.17 6.90 9.95
C GLN A 111 -5.16 8.01 8.88
N VAL A 112 -3.99 8.38 8.36
CA VAL A 112 -3.89 9.37 7.26
C VAL A 112 -4.58 8.85 5.99
N GLY A 113 -4.33 7.59 5.60
CA GLY A 113 -5.02 6.96 4.47
C GLY A 113 -6.54 6.95 4.64
N MET A 114 -7.01 6.59 5.84
CA MET A 114 -8.43 6.64 6.19
C MET A 114 -9.01 8.07 6.08
N LYS A 115 -8.30 9.09 6.58
CA LYS A 115 -8.71 10.50 6.48
C LYS A 115 -8.82 10.95 5.01
N MET A 116 -7.87 10.56 4.16
CA MET A 116 -7.94 10.80 2.71
C MET A 116 -9.16 10.14 2.07
N ARG A 117 -9.46 8.89 2.46
CA ARG A 117 -10.63 8.17 1.98
C ARG A 117 -11.93 8.86 2.36
N ILE A 118 -12.10 9.18 3.64
CA ILE A 118 -13.32 9.85 4.14
C ILE A 118 -13.54 11.21 3.45
N ALA A 119 -12.49 12.02 3.33
CA ALA A 119 -12.57 13.32 2.66
C ALA A 119 -12.99 13.18 1.18
N SER A 120 -12.39 12.22 0.48
CA SER A 120 -12.72 11.93 -0.93
C SER A 120 -14.17 11.46 -1.08
N CYS A 121 -14.63 10.54 -0.23
CA CYS A 121 -16.02 10.07 -0.26
C CYS A 121 -17.01 11.21 -0.02
N SER A 122 -16.74 12.10 0.95
CA SER A 122 -17.58 13.26 1.21
C SER A 122 -17.65 14.19 0.00
N LEU A 123 -16.52 14.49 -0.63
CA LEU A 123 -16.46 15.36 -1.80
C LEU A 123 -17.20 14.76 -3.01
N ILE A 124 -16.99 13.46 -3.29
CA ILE A 124 -17.66 12.72 -4.36
C ILE A 124 -19.18 12.73 -4.13
N TYR A 125 -19.63 12.44 -2.91
CA TYR A 125 -21.04 12.44 -2.55
C TYR A 125 -21.69 13.82 -2.75
N ARG A 126 -21.06 14.89 -2.27
CA ARG A 126 -21.54 16.28 -2.49
C ARG A 126 -21.60 16.64 -3.97
N LYS A 127 -20.61 16.21 -4.76
CA LYS A 127 -20.60 16.44 -6.21
C LYS A 127 -21.70 15.66 -6.93
N ALA A 128 -21.97 14.42 -6.53
CA ALA A 128 -23.04 13.59 -7.08
C ALA A 128 -24.42 14.24 -6.89
N LEU A 129 -24.68 14.82 -5.72
CA LEU A 129 -25.94 15.53 -5.43
C LEU A 129 -26.14 16.82 -6.23
N ARG A 130 -25.06 17.40 -6.79
CA ARG A 130 -25.09 18.64 -7.59
C ARG A 130 -24.98 18.40 -9.10
N LEU A 131 -24.91 17.14 -9.54
CA LEU A 131 -24.75 16.80 -10.95
C LEU A 131 -26.09 16.93 -11.70
N SER A 132 -26.06 17.40 -12.96
CA SER A 132 -27.26 17.40 -13.80
C SER A 132 -27.67 15.97 -14.15
N LYS A 133 -28.95 15.75 -14.46
CA LYS A 133 -29.46 14.45 -14.90
C LYS A 133 -28.73 13.92 -16.15
N SER A 134 -28.32 14.80 -17.07
CA SER A 134 -27.55 14.44 -18.28
C SER A 134 -26.14 13.96 -17.95
N ALA A 135 -25.40 14.69 -17.11
CA ALA A 135 -24.06 14.28 -16.67
C ALA A 135 -24.09 13.03 -15.78
N LEU A 136 -25.18 12.83 -15.03
CA LEU A 136 -25.40 11.62 -14.23
C LEU A 136 -25.78 10.43 -15.12
N ALA A 137 -26.39 10.65 -16.28
CA ALA A 137 -26.62 9.59 -17.26
C ALA A 137 -25.30 9.11 -17.91
N GLU A 138 -24.34 10.02 -18.10
CA GLU A 138 -22.98 9.66 -18.58
C GLU A 138 -22.16 8.91 -17.52
N THR A 139 -22.37 9.21 -16.22
CA THR A 139 -21.72 8.51 -15.10
C THR A 139 -22.69 7.56 -14.43
N THR A 140 -22.66 6.27 -14.80
CA THR A 140 -23.58 5.27 -14.24
C THR A 140 -23.49 5.23 -12.70
N ILE A 141 -24.63 5.05 -12.03
CA ILE A 141 -24.69 4.89 -10.56
C ILE A 141 -23.72 3.78 -10.10
N GLY A 142 -23.58 2.71 -10.89
CA GLY A 142 -22.63 1.62 -10.63
C GLY A 142 -21.16 2.06 -10.64
N GLN A 143 -20.75 2.93 -11.57
CA GLN A 143 -19.38 3.49 -11.57
C GLN A 143 -19.12 4.33 -10.31
N MET A 144 -20.10 5.11 -9.86
CA MET A 144 -19.96 5.92 -8.64
C MET A 144 -19.86 5.06 -7.38
N VAL A 145 -20.67 4.00 -7.29
CA VAL A 145 -20.60 3.02 -6.20
C VAL A 145 -19.25 2.31 -6.20
N ASN A 146 -18.73 1.91 -7.37
CA ASN A 146 -17.40 1.31 -7.50
C ASN A 146 -16.28 2.28 -7.06
N LEU A 147 -16.37 3.55 -7.46
CA LEU A 147 -15.41 4.58 -7.06
C LEU A 147 -15.37 4.69 -5.52
N LEU A 148 -16.54 4.85 -4.89
CA LEU A 148 -16.68 4.98 -3.43
C LEU A 148 -16.29 3.72 -2.65
N SER A 149 -16.54 2.53 -3.21
CA SER A 149 -16.36 1.25 -2.51
C SER A 149 -14.98 0.63 -2.71
N ASN A 150 -14.38 0.78 -3.90
CA ASN A 150 -13.12 0.13 -4.25
C ASN A 150 -11.97 1.12 -4.42
N ASP A 151 -12.14 2.16 -5.23
CA ASP A 151 -11.01 3.00 -5.64
C ASP A 151 -10.51 3.89 -4.51
N VAL A 152 -11.42 4.54 -3.79
CA VAL A 152 -11.04 5.39 -2.65
C VAL A 152 -10.45 4.55 -1.50
N GLY A 153 -10.85 3.28 -1.38
CA GLY A 153 -10.26 2.32 -0.43
C GLY A 153 -8.76 2.08 -0.66
N ARG A 154 -8.26 2.28 -1.89
CA ARG A 154 -6.82 2.12 -2.20
C ARG A 154 -5.95 3.17 -1.51
N PHE A 155 -6.49 4.30 -1.07
CA PHE A 155 -5.72 5.30 -0.33
C PHE A 155 -5.21 4.77 1.01
N ASP A 156 -5.95 3.88 1.67
CA ASP A 156 -5.53 3.26 2.93
C ASP A 156 -4.21 2.50 2.76
N GLN A 157 -4.10 1.71 1.68
CA GLN A 157 -2.89 0.94 1.38
C GLN A 157 -1.79 1.79 0.74
N ALA A 158 -2.15 2.69 -0.18
CA ALA A 158 -1.17 3.52 -0.89
C ALA A 158 -0.42 4.44 0.08
N ALA A 159 -1.13 5.13 0.98
CA ALA A 159 -0.51 5.98 1.99
C ALA A 159 0.53 5.21 2.80
N HIS A 160 0.21 3.99 3.23
CA HIS A 160 1.11 3.15 3.99
C HIS A 160 2.41 2.82 3.24
N HIS A 161 2.39 2.56 1.93
CA HIS A 161 3.57 2.10 1.20
C HIS A 161 4.39 3.22 0.51
N LEU A 162 3.84 4.43 0.39
CA LEU A 162 4.48 5.52 -0.36
C LEU A 162 5.90 5.86 0.13
N HIS A 163 6.16 5.70 1.42
CA HIS A 163 7.47 6.03 1.99
C HIS A 163 8.61 5.15 1.48
N TYR A 164 8.32 3.88 1.13
CA TYR A 164 9.33 2.96 0.62
C TYR A 164 9.95 3.41 -0.70
N PHE A 165 9.23 4.20 -1.52
CA PHE A 165 9.77 4.68 -2.80
C PHE A 165 11.04 5.50 -2.67
N TYR A 166 11.20 6.26 -1.59
CA TYR A 166 12.41 7.06 -1.36
C TYR A 166 13.31 6.47 -0.28
N ILE A 167 12.76 5.81 0.75
CA ILE A 167 13.57 5.20 1.82
C ILE A 167 14.36 4.02 1.29
N ALA A 168 13.75 3.11 0.54
CA ALA A 168 14.42 1.90 0.07
C ALA A 168 15.68 2.19 -0.78
N PRO A 169 15.67 3.09 -1.78
CA PRO A 169 16.88 3.37 -2.55
C PRO A 169 17.96 4.08 -1.73
N ILE A 170 17.59 5.01 -0.83
CA ILE A 170 18.53 5.67 0.07
C ILE A 170 19.18 4.62 1.00
N GLN A 171 18.36 3.72 1.55
CA GLN A 171 18.82 2.65 2.42
C GLN A 171 19.73 1.67 1.71
N ALA A 172 19.38 1.25 0.50
CA ALA A 172 20.22 0.40 -0.34
C ALA A 172 21.58 1.05 -0.62
N LEU A 173 21.61 2.35 -0.94
CA LEU A 173 22.85 3.08 -1.18
C LEU A 173 23.73 3.12 0.08
N ILE A 174 23.16 3.46 1.23
CA ILE A 174 23.88 3.52 2.51
C ILE A 174 24.48 2.15 2.86
N VAL A 175 23.68 1.08 2.76
CA VAL A 175 24.13 -0.28 3.04
C VAL A 175 25.23 -0.70 2.07
N MET A 176 25.10 -0.38 0.78
CA MET A 176 26.11 -0.68 -0.23
C MET A 176 27.45 0.04 0.05
N VAL A 177 27.40 1.32 0.46
CA VAL A 177 28.60 2.07 0.88
C VAL A 177 29.25 1.40 2.10
N PHE A 178 28.47 1.02 3.11
CA PHE A 178 29.02 0.34 4.28
C PHE A 178 29.63 -1.02 3.93
N LEU A 179 28.94 -1.84 3.13
CA LEU A 179 29.48 -3.12 2.67
C LEU A 179 30.80 -2.96 1.93
N TYR A 180 30.92 -1.94 1.08
CA TYR A 180 32.18 -1.62 0.42
C TYR A 180 33.29 -1.25 1.41
N LEU A 181 32.98 -0.43 2.42
CA LEU A 181 33.97 -0.02 3.43
C LEU A 181 34.44 -1.20 4.31
N PHE A 182 33.56 -2.13 4.65
CA PHE A 182 33.91 -3.26 5.54
C PHE A 182 34.48 -4.47 4.81
N ALA A 183 34.00 -4.78 3.60
CA ALA A 183 34.31 -6.03 2.90
C ALA A 183 34.83 -5.82 1.46
N GLY A 184 34.96 -4.56 1.01
CA GLY A 184 35.52 -4.23 -0.29
C GLY A 184 34.64 -4.65 -1.47
N TRP A 185 35.29 -4.92 -2.60
CA TRP A 185 34.63 -5.19 -3.88
C TRP A 185 33.82 -6.50 -3.91
N THR A 186 34.20 -7.50 -3.12
CA THR A 186 33.52 -8.81 -3.11
C THR A 186 32.09 -8.71 -2.59
N ALA A 187 31.83 -7.87 -1.58
CA ALA A 187 30.48 -7.65 -1.06
C ALA A 187 29.56 -6.93 -2.06
N LEU A 188 30.11 -6.04 -2.88
CA LEU A 188 29.35 -5.33 -3.92
C LEU A 188 28.79 -6.29 -4.99
N LEU A 189 29.55 -7.34 -5.35
CA LEU A 189 29.06 -8.35 -6.29
C LEU A 189 27.81 -9.07 -5.77
N GLY A 190 27.79 -9.39 -4.47
CA GLY A 190 26.61 -9.96 -3.80
C GLY A 190 25.42 -9.00 -3.80
N THR A 191 25.65 -7.71 -3.50
CA THR A 191 24.60 -6.69 -3.55
C THR A 191 24.04 -6.51 -4.97
N ILE A 192 24.88 -6.49 -6.00
CA ILE A 192 24.45 -6.40 -7.40
C ILE A 192 23.59 -7.61 -7.77
N PHE A 193 23.97 -8.82 -7.35
CA PHE A 193 23.17 -10.02 -7.57
C PHE A 193 21.78 -9.92 -6.94
N LEU A 194 21.68 -9.40 -5.70
CA LEU A 194 20.39 -9.14 -5.06
C LEU A 194 19.57 -8.09 -5.80
N LEU A 195 20.20 -7.01 -6.28
CA LEU A 195 19.51 -5.98 -7.07
C LEU A 195 19.00 -6.52 -8.41
N LEU A 196 19.72 -7.46 -9.05
CA LEU A 196 19.26 -8.16 -10.26
C LEU A 196 18.03 -9.04 -10.00
N SER A 197 17.72 -9.37 -8.75
CA SER A 197 16.47 -10.06 -8.40
C SER A 197 15.24 -9.14 -8.56
N ILE A 198 15.40 -7.82 -8.48
CA ILE A 198 14.30 -6.84 -8.63
C ILE A 198 13.65 -6.91 -10.03
N PRO A 199 14.40 -6.83 -11.16
CA PRO A 199 13.79 -6.96 -12.48
C PRO A 199 13.18 -8.35 -12.70
N LEU A 200 13.78 -9.41 -12.16
CA LEU A 200 13.22 -10.76 -12.21
C LEU A 200 11.87 -10.84 -11.48
N GLN A 201 11.79 -10.33 -10.24
CA GLN A 201 10.55 -10.24 -9.47
C GLN A 201 9.51 -9.39 -10.21
N SER A 202 9.92 -8.28 -10.84
CA SER A 202 9.04 -7.42 -11.63
C SER A 202 8.49 -8.15 -12.86
N TRP A 203 9.32 -8.92 -13.56
CA TRP A 203 8.90 -9.73 -14.70
C TRP A 203 7.95 -10.86 -14.29
N LEU A 204 8.28 -11.59 -13.22
CA LEU A 204 7.39 -12.60 -12.64
C LEU A 204 6.06 -11.99 -12.22
N GLY A 205 6.07 -10.84 -11.55
CA GLY A 205 4.85 -10.12 -11.15
C GLY A 205 3.97 -9.75 -12.35
N LYS A 206 4.57 -9.27 -13.45
CA LYS A 206 3.84 -9.04 -14.71
C LYS A 206 3.22 -10.32 -15.26
N LYS A 207 3.95 -11.44 -15.26
CA LYS A 207 3.43 -12.74 -15.70
C LYS A 207 2.29 -13.24 -14.82
N THR A 208 2.43 -13.15 -13.50
CA THR A 208 1.37 -13.45 -12.55
C THR A 208 0.13 -12.61 -12.80
N SER A 209 0.29 -11.31 -13.08
CA SER A 209 -0.83 -10.43 -13.42
C SER A 209 -1.53 -10.84 -14.72
N GLN A 210 -0.78 -11.23 -15.75
CA GLN A 210 -1.33 -11.73 -17.02
C GLN A 210 -2.14 -13.02 -16.81
N PHE A 211 -1.59 -13.98 -16.07
CA PHE A 211 -2.31 -15.22 -15.77
C PHE A 211 -3.54 -14.99 -14.90
N ARG A 212 -3.44 -14.10 -13.90
CA ARG A 212 -4.58 -13.73 -13.06
C ARG A 212 -5.71 -13.12 -13.89
N LEU A 213 -5.39 -12.27 -14.86
CA LEU A 213 -6.38 -11.70 -15.78
C LEU A 213 -7.03 -12.79 -16.62
N LYS A 214 -6.25 -13.70 -17.21
CA LYS A 214 -6.79 -14.82 -18.02
C LYS A 214 -7.68 -15.76 -17.21
N THR A 215 -7.34 -16.02 -15.94
CA THR A 215 -8.18 -16.80 -15.03
C THR A 215 -9.47 -16.05 -14.68
N ALA A 216 -9.39 -14.74 -14.45
CA ALA A 216 -10.56 -13.91 -14.18
C ALA A 216 -11.53 -13.93 -15.36
N THR A 217 -11.06 -13.72 -16.60
CA THR A 217 -11.93 -13.71 -17.79
C THR A 217 -12.64 -15.06 -18.00
N ARG A 218 -11.95 -16.19 -17.82
CA ARG A 218 -12.57 -17.52 -17.89
C ARG A 218 -13.60 -17.75 -16.78
N THR A 219 -13.31 -17.25 -15.58
CA THR A 219 -14.24 -17.36 -14.45
C THR A 219 -15.50 -16.56 -14.72
N ASP A 220 -15.38 -15.36 -15.30
CA ASP A 220 -16.50 -14.51 -15.68
C ASP A 220 -17.38 -15.16 -16.76
N GLU A 221 -16.77 -15.75 -17.80
CA GLU A 221 -17.49 -16.53 -18.83
C GLU A 221 -18.26 -17.71 -18.21
N ARG A 222 -17.62 -18.46 -17.31
CA ARG A 222 -18.27 -19.58 -16.60
C ARG A 222 -19.47 -19.10 -15.79
N VAL A 223 -19.31 -18.02 -15.02
CA VAL A 223 -20.40 -17.47 -14.17
C VAL A 223 -21.55 -16.98 -15.05
N ARG A 224 -21.25 -16.29 -16.15
CA ARG A 224 -22.26 -15.85 -17.10
C ARG A 224 -23.04 -17.01 -17.69
N LEU A 225 -22.36 -18.04 -18.19
CA LEU A 225 -23.01 -19.21 -18.79
C LEU A 225 -23.89 -19.95 -17.77
N MET A 226 -23.42 -20.10 -16.53
CA MET A 226 -24.22 -20.67 -15.45
C MET A 226 -25.48 -19.84 -15.17
N ASN A 227 -25.40 -18.50 -15.19
CA ASN A 227 -26.57 -17.63 -15.01
C ASN A 227 -27.58 -17.79 -16.15
N GLU A 228 -27.12 -17.92 -17.40
CA GLU A 228 -27.98 -18.17 -18.56
C GLU A 228 -28.69 -19.54 -18.44
N ILE A 229 -27.99 -20.59 -18.02
CA ILE A 229 -28.57 -21.94 -17.78
C ILE A 229 -29.63 -21.90 -16.68
N ILE A 230 -29.34 -21.26 -15.55
CA ILE A 230 -30.28 -21.18 -14.42
C ILE A 230 -31.54 -20.40 -14.82
N SER A 231 -31.37 -19.28 -15.54
CA SER A 231 -32.50 -18.47 -16.01
C SER A 231 -33.37 -19.23 -17.01
N GLY A 232 -32.77 -20.08 -17.86
CA GLY A 232 -33.45 -20.89 -18.87
C GLY A 232 -33.83 -22.32 -18.44
N ILE A 233 -33.70 -22.68 -17.15
CA ILE A 233 -33.71 -24.09 -16.72
C ILE A 233 -35.02 -24.83 -17.06
N GLN A 234 -36.16 -24.13 -17.06
CA GLN A 234 -37.45 -24.72 -17.41
C GLN A 234 -37.48 -25.18 -18.87
N VAL A 235 -37.01 -24.32 -19.80
CA VAL A 235 -36.91 -24.65 -21.23
C VAL A 235 -35.94 -25.81 -21.44
N ILE A 236 -34.77 -25.76 -20.79
CA ILE A 236 -33.76 -26.83 -20.89
C ILE A 236 -34.35 -28.19 -20.48
N LYS A 237 -35.13 -28.25 -19.39
CA LYS A 237 -35.80 -29.48 -18.96
C LYS A 237 -36.95 -29.90 -19.88
N MET A 238 -37.74 -28.96 -20.40
CA MET A 238 -38.82 -29.28 -21.34
C MET A 238 -38.29 -29.92 -22.63
N TYR A 239 -37.10 -29.53 -23.08
CA TYR A 239 -36.45 -30.07 -24.28
C TYR A 239 -35.40 -31.14 -24.00
N THR A 240 -35.19 -31.55 -22.74
CA THR A 240 -34.17 -32.55 -22.34
C THR A 240 -32.75 -32.20 -22.82
N TRP A 241 -32.38 -30.92 -22.77
CA TRP A 241 -31.08 -30.40 -23.21
C TRP A 241 -30.00 -30.40 -22.11
N GLU A 242 -30.17 -31.16 -21.03
CA GLU A 242 -29.23 -31.13 -19.91
C GLU A 242 -27.82 -31.60 -20.32
N TYR A 243 -27.73 -32.64 -21.15
CA TYR A 243 -26.45 -33.20 -21.60
C TYR A 243 -25.65 -32.24 -22.51
N PRO A 244 -26.23 -31.63 -23.56
CA PRO A 244 -25.55 -30.59 -24.34
C PRO A 244 -25.04 -29.41 -23.51
N PHE A 245 -25.85 -28.91 -22.57
CA PHE A 245 -25.45 -27.79 -21.72
C PHE A 245 -24.39 -28.20 -20.69
N ALA A 246 -24.42 -29.43 -20.17
CA ALA A 246 -23.36 -29.95 -19.31
C ALA A 246 -22.01 -30.00 -20.04
N LYS A 247 -22.00 -30.46 -21.30
CA LYS A 247 -20.80 -30.49 -22.13
C LYS A 247 -20.28 -29.08 -22.47
N LEU A 248 -21.18 -28.12 -22.66
CA LEU A 248 -20.82 -26.71 -22.87
C LEU A 248 -20.15 -26.11 -21.63
N VAL A 249 -20.66 -26.42 -20.42
CA VAL A 249 -20.03 -26.00 -19.14
C VAL A 249 -18.64 -26.61 -18.98
N GLU A 250 -18.46 -27.88 -19.36
CA GLU A 250 -17.18 -28.59 -19.29
C GLU A 250 -16.12 -27.94 -20.18
N LEU A 251 -16.49 -27.58 -21.42
CA LEU A 251 -15.60 -26.86 -22.35
C LEU A 251 -15.14 -25.50 -21.83
N VAL A 252 -16.01 -24.76 -21.11
CA VAL A 252 -15.67 -23.46 -20.52
C VAL A 252 -14.83 -23.59 -19.25
N ARG A 253 -14.95 -24.71 -18.53
CA ARG A 253 -14.09 -25.03 -17.36
C ARG A 253 -12.63 -25.28 -17.77
N GLY A 254 -12.41 -25.84 -18.95
CA GLY A 254 -11.09 -26.24 -19.45
C GLY A 254 -10.75 -27.67 -19.05
#